data_AF-A0A482X0R9-F1
#
_entry.id   AF-A0A482X0R9-F1
#
_cell.length_a   1.000
_cell.length_b   1.000
_cell.length_c   1.000
_cell.angle_alpha   90.00
_cell.angle_beta   90.00
_cell.angle_gamma   90.00
#
_symmetry.space_group_name_H-M   'P 1'
#
loop_
_entity.id
_entity.type
_entity.pdbx_description
1 polymer ?
#
loop_
_entity_poly.entity_id
_entity_poly.type
_entity_poly.pdbx_seq_one_letter_code
_entity_poly.pdbx_strand_id
1 'polypeptide(L)'
;MVLVNESSKILRTILRSNSSVSNCARRSFGIEKQCFRSYVGRYSYSTSSNISKLKSEPFVEFGKVLEKRTCEAKRSILVQVHSKLSCVQLTDYCSTYGQVLNLLHYQLPNMNNFIIVEYERETSVDNLIASSTHFDKHQIIPIRSQFLWFKENLKEKKNRNPSPKALENLPLSISQELLPPDPNRMYSMLNSANDIPDQMMKLFDTLCLDEIGIRMRFLTAQQIQRSLAGLFPAAKALPYGSTVNSYGKRGCDLDIHVQLDHSTVDEDCNGRLVFHAKSTLATSRAQQQRSVDLLGDLVQLLLPGCNHVRKILNARVPILRYKQELTGTECDISVTNMSGVYMSELLYIYGSFDWRVRPLVFTIRFWAQSMNLTSTSPGAWITNFSLTLLVLFFLQQQNILPPLTRLYKLARPEDKCLVDNVNCSFLRDISELQKNFSSNKSDLSKLLIGFFEYYSRFDFNNHAISLGIGKPIPKQEFSALHLVNPLETHLNVSKNVSLQELEKIKEECVHALLYLKADNHVYEKENGDVWGLLHLFNFSSKTKHSRSNRRHNNRLIAVTDIFKEEIN
;
A
#
# COMPACT_ATOMS: atom_id res chain seq x y z
N MET A 1 61.18 14.73 13.86
CA MET A 1 60.99 14.27 12.45
C MET A 1 60.94 12.74 12.39
N VAL A 2 60.04 12.11 13.15
CA VAL A 2 59.63 10.70 13.05
C VAL A 2 58.26 10.65 13.72
N LEU A 3 57.16 10.78 12.96
CA LEU A 3 55.77 10.49 13.40
C LEU A 3 54.75 10.72 12.26
N VAL A 4 55.15 10.50 10.99
CA VAL A 4 54.24 10.68 9.82
C VAL A 4 54.19 9.44 8.90
N ASN A 5 54.93 8.36 9.18
CA ASN A 5 55.05 7.22 8.24
C ASN A 5 54.37 5.89 8.65
N GLU A 6 53.66 5.82 9.77
CA GLU A 6 52.97 4.58 10.20
C GLU A 6 51.50 4.50 9.76
N SER A 7 50.84 5.64 9.51
CA SER A 7 49.40 5.69 9.18
C SER A 7 49.05 5.23 7.75
N SER A 8 50.03 5.12 6.83
CA SER A 8 49.78 4.73 5.44
C SER A 8 49.87 3.21 5.19
N LYS A 9 50.47 2.44 6.11
CA LYS A 9 50.57 0.98 5.99
C LYS A 9 49.32 0.25 6.49
N ILE A 10 48.64 0.78 7.51
CA ILE A 10 47.39 0.19 8.05
C ILE A 10 46.23 0.33 7.04
N LEU A 11 46.13 1.48 6.36
CA LEU A 11 45.11 1.72 5.32
C LEU A 11 45.27 0.84 4.08
N ARG A 12 46.50 0.43 3.73
CA ARG A 12 46.76 -0.44 2.56
C ARG A 12 46.50 -1.93 2.85
N THR A 13 46.53 -2.34 4.11
CA THR A 13 46.22 -3.72 4.51
C THR A 13 44.71 -3.97 4.59
N ILE A 14 43.93 -2.98 5.04
CA ILE A 14 42.45 -3.05 5.09
C ILE A 14 41.84 -3.09 3.67
N LEU A 15 42.50 -2.48 2.68
CA LEU A 15 42.04 -2.48 1.28
C LEU A 15 42.38 -3.78 0.52
N ARG A 16 43.19 -4.69 1.06
CA ARG A 16 43.54 -5.97 0.40
C ARG A 16 42.73 -7.17 0.90
N SER A 17 42.12 -7.11 2.08
CA SER A 17 41.30 -8.19 2.65
C SER A 17 39.85 -8.24 2.15
N ASN A 18 39.38 -7.25 1.38
CA ASN A 18 38.03 -7.22 0.79
C ASN A 18 37.89 -7.97 -0.55
N SER A 19 38.90 -8.74 -0.96
CA SER A 19 38.91 -9.46 -2.24
C SER A 19 38.33 -10.88 -2.20
N SER A 20 37.91 -11.38 -1.03
CA SER A 20 37.34 -12.74 -0.86
C SER A 20 35.80 -12.75 -0.69
N VAL A 21 35.16 -11.61 -0.45
CA VAL A 21 33.69 -11.47 -0.39
C VAL A 21 33.06 -11.38 -1.79
N SER A 22 33.88 -11.16 -2.83
CA SER A 22 33.43 -10.95 -4.21
C SER A 22 32.95 -12.21 -4.95
N ASN A 23 33.14 -13.42 -4.40
CA ASN A 23 32.74 -14.65 -5.08
C ASN A 23 31.29 -15.10 -4.76
N CYS A 24 30.72 -14.65 -3.63
CA CYS A 24 29.30 -14.92 -3.33
C CYS A 24 28.37 -13.92 -4.05
N ALA A 25 28.84 -12.69 -4.29
CA ALA A 25 28.12 -11.67 -5.08
C ALA A 25 28.00 -12.01 -6.57
N ARG A 26 28.91 -12.84 -7.13
CA ARG A 26 28.91 -13.18 -8.57
C ARG A 26 27.76 -14.09 -9.01
N ARG A 27 27.06 -14.76 -8.08
CA ARG A 27 25.84 -15.53 -8.43
C ARG A 27 24.58 -14.66 -8.51
N SER A 28 24.59 -13.46 -7.93
CA SER A 28 23.47 -12.50 -7.98
C SER A 28 23.43 -11.69 -9.28
N PHE A 29 24.56 -11.52 -9.96
CA PHE A 29 24.69 -10.72 -11.20
C PHE A 29 24.14 -11.40 -12.47
N GLY A 30 23.71 -12.66 -12.39
CA GLY A 30 23.18 -13.41 -13.54
C GLY A 30 21.73 -13.08 -13.92
N ILE A 31 20.98 -12.39 -13.07
CA ILE A 31 19.52 -12.18 -13.23
C ILE A 31 19.21 -10.77 -13.79
N GLU A 32 20.14 -9.82 -13.74
CA GLU A 32 19.91 -8.41 -14.11
C GLU A 32 19.59 -8.16 -15.60
N LYS A 33 19.86 -9.10 -16.51
CA LYS A 33 19.73 -8.86 -17.96
C LYS A 33 18.41 -9.32 -18.61
N GLN A 34 17.54 -10.05 -17.92
CA GLN A 34 16.34 -10.63 -18.56
C GLN A 34 15.00 -9.95 -18.24
N CYS A 35 14.93 -9.01 -17.29
CA CYS A 35 13.65 -8.41 -16.89
C CYS A 35 13.31 -7.06 -17.57
N PHE A 36 14.19 -6.54 -18.43
CA PHE A 36 14.02 -5.24 -19.08
C PHE A 36 13.40 -5.38 -20.47
N ARG A 37 12.08 -5.57 -20.54
CA ARG A 37 11.20 -5.15 -21.67
C ARG A 37 9.79 -5.72 -21.47
N SER A 38 8.97 -5.05 -20.66
CA SER A 38 7.53 -4.89 -20.91
C SER A 38 6.92 -4.06 -19.78
N TYR A 39 5.84 -3.35 -20.09
CA TYR A 39 5.07 -2.46 -19.20
C TYR A 39 5.61 -1.04 -19.03
N VAL A 40 5.63 -0.30 -20.14
CA VAL A 40 5.29 1.13 -20.15
C VAL A 40 4.02 1.26 -20.98
N GLY A 41 2.86 1.14 -20.33
CA GLY A 41 1.57 1.34 -20.96
C GLY A 41 1.09 2.77 -20.73
N ARG A 42 1.04 3.57 -21.80
CA ARG A 42 0.37 4.89 -21.81
C ARG A 42 -1.11 4.68 -21.44
N TYR A 43 -1.62 5.49 -20.52
CA TYR A 43 -3.04 5.50 -20.15
C TYR A 43 -3.86 6.12 -21.28
N SER A 44 -4.53 5.29 -22.09
CA SER A 44 -5.63 5.70 -22.95
C SER A 44 -6.90 4.97 -22.52
N TYR A 45 -7.98 5.71 -22.30
CA TYR A 45 -9.24 5.20 -21.78
C TYR A 45 -10.09 4.60 -22.92
N SER A 46 -10.12 3.28 -23.02
CA SER A 46 -11.21 2.55 -23.70
C SER A 46 -11.60 1.30 -22.90
N THR A 47 -12.90 1.06 -22.75
CA THR A 47 -13.48 0.14 -21.75
C THR A 47 -13.26 -1.34 -22.06
N SER A 48 -13.24 -1.73 -23.34
CA SER A 48 -12.85 -3.08 -23.76
C SER A 48 -11.36 -3.38 -23.49
N SER A 49 -10.52 -2.35 -23.41
CA SER A 49 -9.08 -2.50 -23.21
C SER A 49 -8.67 -2.79 -21.75
N ASN A 50 -9.45 -2.34 -20.75
CA ASN A 50 -9.07 -2.52 -19.34
C ASN A 50 -9.45 -3.91 -18.78
N ILE A 51 -10.64 -4.43 -19.10
CA ILE A 51 -11.02 -5.81 -18.72
C ILE A 51 -10.12 -6.82 -19.41
N SER A 52 -9.84 -6.64 -20.71
CA SER A 52 -8.95 -7.54 -21.46
C SER A 52 -7.52 -7.48 -20.93
N LYS A 53 -7.04 -6.30 -20.50
CA LYS A 53 -5.74 -6.14 -19.82
C LYS A 53 -5.71 -6.92 -18.50
N LEU A 54 -6.66 -6.72 -17.58
CA LEU A 54 -6.72 -7.46 -16.31
C LEU A 54 -6.84 -8.98 -16.49
N LYS A 55 -7.54 -9.43 -17.54
CA LYS A 55 -7.64 -10.86 -17.89
C LYS A 55 -6.35 -11.46 -18.45
N SER A 56 -5.48 -10.63 -19.03
CA SER A 56 -4.23 -11.08 -19.69
C SER A 56 -2.99 -10.82 -18.84
N GLU A 57 -3.13 -10.21 -17.66
CA GLU A 57 -2.01 -10.02 -16.74
C GLU A 57 -1.48 -11.37 -16.24
N PRO A 58 -0.19 -11.69 -16.51
CA PRO A 58 0.38 -12.93 -16.01
C PRO A 58 0.55 -12.85 -14.49
N PHE A 59 0.34 -13.97 -13.81
CA PHE A 59 0.65 -14.07 -12.39
C PHE A 59 2.15 -13.90 -12.15
N VAL A 60 2.51 -13.10 -11.16
CA VAL A 60 3.88 -12.92 -10.67
C VAL A 60 3.88 -13.25 -9.19
N GLU A 61 4.83 -14.07 -8.73
CA GLU A 61 4.93 -14.40 -7.31
C GLU A 61 5.16 -13.15 -6.45
N PHE A 62 4.51 -13.11 -5.29
CA PHE A 62 4.55 -11.96 -4.37
C PHE A 62 5.97 -11.52 -3.99
N GLY A 63 6.85 -12.48 -3.71
CA GLY A 63 8.27 -12.20 -3.40
C GLY A 63 8.98 -11.45 -4.52
N LYS A 64 8.74 -11.82 -5.79
CA LYS A 64 9.33 -11.15 -6.96
C LYS A 64 8.77 -9.74 -7.13
N VAL A 65 7.49 -9.53 -6.82
CA VAL A 65 6.88 -8.19 -6.81
C VAL A 65 7.55 -7.31 -5.77
N LEU A 66 7.69 -7.79 -4.53
CA LEU A 66 8.35 -7.05 -3.45
C LEU A 66 9.82 -6.74 -3.79
N GLU A 67 10.55 -7.72 -4.32
CA GLU A 67 11.96 -7.55 -4.72
C GLU A 67 12.09 -6.48 -5.80
N LYS A 68 11.28 -6.57 -6.87
CA LYS A 68 11.23 -5.56 -7.93
C LYS A 68 11.00 -4.16 -7.36
N ARG A 69 9.96 -3.98 -6.55
CA ARG A 69 9.61 -2.66 -5.97
C ARG A 69 10.66 -2.14 -4.99
N THR A 70 11.34 -3.04 -4.28
CA THR A 70 12.45 -2.69 -3.38
C THR A 70 13.67 -2.23 -4.18
N CYS A 71 14.05 -2.93 -5.25
CA CYS A 71 15.15 -2.53 -6.13
C CYS A 71 14.88 -1.18 -6.80
N GLU A 72 13.65 -0.98 -7.26
CA GLU A 72 13.17 0.29 -7.78
C GLU A 72 13.32 1.43 -6.78
N ALA A 73 12.96 1.23 -5.51
CA ALA A 73 13.12 2.23 -4.46
C ALA A 73 14.58 2.50 -4.08
N LYS A 74 15.43 1.47 -4.02
CA LYS A 74 16.87 1.60 -3.73
C LYS A 74 17.60 2.47 -4.74
N ARG A 75 17.24 2.35 -6.02
CA ARG A 75 17.81 3.14 -7.13
C ARG A 75 17.02 4.42 -7.44
N SER A 76 16.14 4.86 -6.54
CA SER A 76 15.37 6.09 -6.70
C SER A 76 15.69 7.13 -5.63
N ILE A 77 15.52 8.40 -5.99
CA ILE A 77 15.53 9.53 -5.05
C ILE A 77 14.23 10.31 -5.15
N LEU A 78 13.83 10.96 -4.05
CA LEU A 78 12.75 11.94 -4.05
C LEU A 78 13.32 13.34 -4.04
N VAL A 79 12.91 14.17 -4.99
CA VAL A 79 13.40 15.53 -5.11
C VAL A 79 12.24 16.52 -5.07
N GLN A 80 12.23 17.40 -4.07
CA GLN A 80 11.36 18.56 -4.06
C GLN A 80 11.84 19.56 -5.11
N VAL A 81 10.92 20.07 -5.92
CA VAL A 81 11.19 21.04 -6.99
C VAL A 81 10.23 22.22 -6.92
N HIS A 82 10.59 23.34 -7.54
CA HIS A 82 9.72 24.51 -7.57
C HIS A 82 8.47 24.28 -8.41
N SER A 83 8.61 23.61 -9.56
CA SER A 83 7.49 23.30 -10.44
C SER A 83 7.76 22.06 -11.29
N LYS A 84 6.72 21.58 -11.99
CA LYS A 84 6.87 20.57 -13.05
C LYS A 84 7.89 20.98 -14.13
N LEU A 85 8.12 22.26 -14.38
CA LEU A 85 9.08 22.67 -15.43
C LEU A 85 10.53 22.40 -15.03
N SER A 86 10.80 22.21 -13.73
CA SER A 86 12.13 21.85 -13.21
C SER A 86 12.60 20.45 -13.64
N CYS A 87 11.73 19.62 -14.26
CA CYS A 87 12.10 18.27 -14.73
C CYS A 87 13.33 18.28 -15.64
N VAL A 88 13.42 19.23 -16.57
CA VAL A 88 14.51 19.26 -17.56
C VAL A 88 15.85 19.49 -16.89
N GLN A 89 15.96 20.57 -16.12
CA GLN A 89 17.18 20.91 -15.38
C GLN A 89 17.56 19.83 -14.37
N LEU A 90 16.57 19.26 -13.67
CA LEU A 90 16.80 18.17 -12.73
C LEU A 90 17.37 16.95 -13.44
N THR A 91 16.83 16.60 -14.62
CA THR A 91 17.29 15.46 -15.41
C THR A 91 18.71 15.65 -15.90
N ASP A 92 19.04 16.84 -16.43
CA ASP A 92 20.39 17.16 -16.90
C ASP A 92 21.40 17.02 -15.75
N TYR A 93 21.07 17.55 -14.57
CA TYR A 93 21.90 17.42 -13.38
C TYR A 93 22.03 15.96 -12.91
N CYS A 94 20.91 15.24 -12.80
CA CYS A 94 20.88 13.84 -12.36
C CYS A 94 21.65 12.91 -13.30
N SER A 95 21.61 13.21 -14.61
CA SER A 95 22.30 12.42 -15.63
C SER A 95 23.83 12.42 -15.48
N THR A 96 24.39 13.38 -14.72
CA THR A 96 25.83 13.40 -14.39
C THR A 96 26.25 12.28 -13.44
N TYR A 97 25.30 11.70 -12.68
CA TYR A 97 25.56 10.62 -11.72
C TYR A 97 25.24 9.22 -12.27
N GLY A 98 24.47 9.14 -13.35
CA GLY A 98 24.13 7.90 -14.03
C GLY A 98 22.90 8.03 -14.92
N GLN A 99 22.58 6.97 -15.66
CA GLN A 99 21.42 6.95 -16.54
C GLN A 99 20.11 7.00 -15.75
N VAL A 100 19.27 7.99 -16.04
CA VAL A 100 17.90 8.14 -15.52
C VAL A 100 16.94 7.32 -16.39
N LEU A 101 16.17 6.43 -15.77
CA LEU A 101 15.17 5.59 -16.43
C LEU A 101 13.80 6.24 -16.45
N ASN A 102 13.35 6.75 -15.30
CA ASN A 102 12.01 7.31 -15.15
C ASN A 102 12.03 8.57 -14.30
N LEU A 103 11.12 9.49 -14.64
CA LEU A 103 10.81 10.69 -13.85
C LEU A 103 9.33 10.65 -13.52
N LEU A 104 9.00 10.62 -12.23
CA LEU A 104 7.62 10.53 -11.77
C LEU A 104 7.26 11.80 -11.01
N HIS A 105 6.53 12.71 -11.66
CA HIS A 105 6.09 13.96 -11.05
C HIS A 105 4.75 13.79 -10.34
N TYR A 106 4.66 14.36 -9.14
CA TYR A 106 3.41 14.52 -8.40
C TYR A 106 3.39 15.85 -7.64
N GLN A 107 2.17 16.27 -7.29
CA GLN A 107 1.94 17.46 -6.49
C GLN A 107 1.11 17.12 -5.26
N LEU A 108 1.53 17.65 -4.11
CA LEU A 108 0.78 17.55 -2.86
C LEU A 108 -0.32 18.64 -2.79
N PRO A 109 -1.34 18.46 -1.92
CA PRO A 109 -2.42 19.45 -1.75
C PRO A 109 -1.95 20.86 -1.34
N ASN A 110 -0.76 20.96 -0.72
CA ASN A 110 -0.13 22.24 -0.37
C ASN A 110 0.65 22.88 -1.53
N MET A 111 0.40 22.43 -2.77
CA MET A 111 1.05 22.89 -4.00
C MET A 111 2.54 22.58 -4.14
N ASN A 112 3.16 21.88 -3.19
CA ASN A 112 4.55 21.44 -3.31
C ASN A 112 4.69 20.38 -4.41
N ASN A 113 5.70 20.58 -5.27
CA ASN A 113 5.99 19.69 -6.39
C ASN A 113 7.15 18.76 -6.04
N PHE A 114 7.00 17.49 -6.41
CA PHE A 114 8.01 16.47 -6.19
C PHE A 114 8.22 15.64 -7.45
N ILE A 115 9.44 15.16 -7.62
CA ILE A 115 9.83 14.26 -8.70
C ILE A 115 10.58 13.07 -8.08
N ILE A 116 10.10 11.87 -8.34
CA ILE A 116 10.89 10.65 -8.12
C ILE A 116 11.78 10.47 -9.33
N VAL A 117 13.10 10.42 -9.11
CA VAL A 117 14.09 10.14 -10.15
C VAL A 117 14.56 8.71 -9.95
N GLU A 118 14.25 7.84 -10.92
CA GLU A 118 14.70 6.43 -10.92
C GLU A 118 15.93 6.28 -11.81
N TYR A 119 17.02 5.77 -11.25
CA TYR A 119 18.23 5.43 -11.98
C TYR A 119 18.23 3.99 -12.47
N GLU A 120 19.10 3.70 -13.43
CA GLU A 120 19.38 2.32 -13.83
C GLU A 120 20.03 1.51 -12.70
N ARG A 121 20.97 2.12 -11.97
CA ARG A 121 21.81 1.48 -10.94
C ARG A 121 21.70 2.15 -9.58
N GLU A 122 21.70 1.36 -8.51
CA GLU A 122 21.72 1.83 -7.11
C GLU A 122 22.95 2.69 -6.81
N THR A 123 24.12 2.36 -7.38
CA THR A 123 25.37 3.13 -7.19
C THR A 123 25.25 4.60 -7.60
N SER A 124 24.36 4.92 -8.55
CA SER A 124 24.12 6.30 -8.98
C SER A 124 23.49 7.13 -7.86
N VAL A 125 22.57 6.51 -7.10
CA VAL A 125 21.95 7.13 -5.91
C VAL A 125 22.99 7.36 -4.82
N ASP A 126 23.85 6.38 -4.55
CA ASP A 126 24.88 6.51 -3.52
C ASP A 126 25.89 7.61 -3.85
N ASN A 127 26.34 7.67 -5.11
CA ASN A 127 27.22 8.72 -5.60
C ASN A 127 26.58 10.11 -5.48
N LEU A 128 25.30 10.23 -5.85
CA LEU A 128 24.54 11.48 -5.76
C LEU A 128 24.35 11.92 -4.30
N ILE A 129 24.01 11.00 -3.40
CA ILE A 129 23.86 11.33 -1.98
C ILE A 129 25.21 11.71 -1.36
N ALA A 130 26.30 11.05 -1.75
CA ALA A 130 27.64 11.37 -1.28
C ALA A 130 28.12 12.76 -1.73
N SER A 131 27.72 13.23 -2.92
CA SER A 131 28.03 14.58 -3.42
C SER A 131 27.04 15.66 -2.94
N SER A 132 25.90 15.28 -2.38
CA SER A 132 24.87 16.20 -1.91
C SER A 132 25.31 16.98 -0.66
N THR A 133 24.77 18.19 -0.50
CA THR A 133 25.15 19.12 0.57
C THR A 133 23.97 19.51 1.44
N HIS A 134 24.24 19.82 2.71
CA HIS A 134 23.27 20.38 3.65
C HIS A 134 23.07 21.89 3.46
N PHE A 135 21.83 22.36 3.66
CA PHE A 135 21.52 23.79 3.73
C PHE A 135 21.81 24.27 5.15
N ASP A 136 22.87 25.07 5.32
CA ASP A 136 23.33 25.61 6.60
C ASP A 136 23.52 24.56 7.73
N LYS A 137 24.76 24.08 7.87
CA LYS A 137 25.12 23.04 8.85
C LYS A 137 24.91 23.44 10.31
N HIS A 138 24.70 24.73 10.61
CA HIS A 138 24.55 25.22 11.98
C HIS A 138 23.12 25.13 12.51
N GLN A 139 22.11 24.96 11.65
CA GLN A 139 20.70 24.99 12.03
C GLN A 139 19.97 23.66 11.81
N ILE A 140 20.67 22.61 11.36
CA ILE A 140 20.05 21.34 11.00
C ILE A 140 20.75 20.13 11.62
N ILE A 141 20.03 19.02 11.69
CA ILE A 141 20.60 17.70 11.95
C ILE A 141 21.15 17.16 10.62
N PRO A 142 22.45 16.86 10.49
CA PRO A 142 23.09 16.53 9.22
C PRO A 142 22.84 15.07 8.80
N ILE A 143 21.58 14.68 8.64
CA ILE A 143 21.19 13.35 8.18
C ILE A 143 21.28 13.25 6.66
N ARG A 144 21.97 12.23 6.16
CA ARG A 144 21.97 11.92 4.73
C ARG A 144 20.75 11.07 4.38
N SER A 145 19.93 11.57 3.46
CA SER A 145 18.70 10.92 3.00
C SER A 145 18.62 10.95 1.48
N GLN A 146 17.82 10.05 0.94
CA GLN A 146 17.40 10.01 -0.46
C GLN A 146 16.25 10.99 -0.77
N PHE A 147 15.84 11.78 0.23
CA PHE A 147 14.86 12.85 0.12
C PHE A 147 15.63 14.17 0.08
N LEU A 148 15.56 14.86 -1.06
CA LEU A 148 16.42 15.98 -1.41
C LEU A 148 15.57 17.17 -1.88
N TRP A 149 16.19 18.34 -1.90
CA TRP A 149 15.62 19.55 -2.49
C TRP A 149 16.53 20.03 -3.63
N PHE A 150 15.94 20.30 -4.81
CA PHE A 150 16.67 20.88 -5.93
C PHE A 150 16.79 22.39 -5.77
N LYS A 151 18.00 22.87 -5.46
CA LYS A 151 18.31 24.29 -5.31
C LYS A 151 18.44 24.94 -6.69
N GLU A 152 17.67 25.99 -6.94
CA GLU A 152 17.86 26.82 -8.14
C GLU A 152 19.19 27.58 -8.08
N ASN A 153 19.90 27.54 -9.20
CA ASN A 153 21.18 28.21 -9.34
C ASN A 153 20.92 29.71 -9.59
N LEU A 154 21.00 30.54 -8.54
CA LEU A 154 20.71 31.99 -8.61
C LEU A 154 21.54 32.75 -9.67
N LYS A 155 22.67 32.18 -10.11
CA LYS A 155 23.56 32.73 -11.14
C LYS A 155 23.08 32.47 -12.58
N GLU A 156 22.14 31.54 -12.78
CA GLU A 156 21.60 31.17 -14.10
C GLU A 156 20.14 31.65 -14.27
N LYS A 157 19.87 32.92 -13.94
CA LYS A 157 18.59 33.61 -14.22
C LYS A 157 18.35 33.86 -15.72
N LYS A 158 18.59 32.88 -16.59
CA LYS A 158 18.00 32.88 -17.93
C LYS A 158 16.71 32.07 -17.84
N ASN A 159 15.58 32.79 -17.81
CA ASN A 159 14.24 32.26 -18.09
C ASN A 159 14.25 31.56 -19.45
N ARG A 160 14.69 30.30 -19.48
CA ARG A 160 14.34 29.38 -20.55
C ARG A 160 13.32 28.45 -19.92
N ASN A 161 12.05 28.84 -20.00
CA ASN A 161 11.01 27.83 -19.94
C ASN A 161 11.41 26.77 -20.98
N PRO A 162 11.63 25.51 -20.57
CA PRO A 162 12.03 24.48 -21.51
C PRO A 162 10.99 24.42 -22.62
N SER A 163 11.46 24.29 -23.87
CA SER A 163 10.55 24.17 -25.00
C SER A 163 9.63 22.96 -24.77
N PRO A 164 8.35 23.00 -25.20
CA PRO A 164 7.44 21.87 -25.03
C PRO A 164 8.02 20.55 -25.56
N LYS A 165 8.79 20.61 -26.66
CA LYS A 165 9.52 19.48 -27.25
C LYS A 165 10.55 18.83 -26.31
N ALA A 166 11.18 19.60 -25.42
CA ALA A 166 12.14 19.07 -24.46
C ALA A 166 11.44 18.25 -23.35
N LEU A 167 10.21 18.61 -22.96
CA LEU A 167 9.43 17.80 -22.02
C LEU A 167 8.90 16.50 -22.65
N GLU A 168 8.53 16.52 -23.93
CA GLU A 168 8.02 15.34 -24.64
C GLU A 168 9.07 14.22 -24.80
N ASN A 169 10.35 14.57 -24.84
CA ASN A 169 11.46 13.62 -24.98
C ASN A 169 11.89 12.96 -23.66
N LEU A 170 11.36 13.42 -22.52
CA LEU A 170 11.70 12.86 -21.21
C LEU A 170 10.82 11.64 -20.88
N PRO A 171 11.33 10.64 -20.14
CA PRO A 171 10.52 9.55 -19.59
C PRO A 171 9.68 10.03 -18.40
N LEU A 172 8.88 11.10 -18.60
CA LEU A 172 8.10 11.78 -17.58
C LEU A 172 6.69 11.17 -17.48
N SER A 173 6.39 10.62 -16.32
CA SER A 173 5.03 10.27 -15.92
C SER A 173 4.51 11.29 -14.91
N ILE A 174 3.23 11.65 -15.01
CA ILE A 174 2.60 12.68 -14.18
C ILE A 174 1.41 12.05 -13.47
N SER A 175 1.36 12.15 -12.14
CA SER A 175 0.12 11.92 -11.38
C SER A 175 -0.54 13.27 -11.13
N GLN A 176 -1.79 13.41 -11.58
CA GLN A 176 -2.46 14.70 -11.63
C GLN A 176 -3.05 15.18 -10.30
N GLU A 177 -3.11 14.36 -9.24
CA GLU A 177 -3.47 14.81 -7.89
C GLU A 177 -3.42 13.62 -6.92
N LEU A 178 -2.78 13.79 -5.76
CA LEU A 178 -2.82 12.82 -4.64
C LEU A 178 -4.14 12.84 -3.86
N LEU A 179 -5.08 13.67 -4.29
CA LEU A 179 -6.36 13.85 -3.64
C LEU A 179 -7.32 12.70 -3.99
N PRO A 180 -8.26 12.37 -3.08
CA PRO A 180 -9.39 11.53 -3.42
C PRO A 180 -10.10 12.08 -4.67
N PRO A 181 -10.58 11.23 -5.57
CA PRO A 181 -11.32 11.67 -6.74
C PRO A 181 -12.53 12.52 -6.32
N ASP A 182 -12.68 13.69 -6.95
CA ASP A 182 -13.81 14.61 -6.71
C ASP A 182 -15.16 13.86 -6.86
N PRO A 183 -16.08 13.95 -5.88
CA PRO A 183 -17.38 13.29 -5.94
C PRO A 183 -18.18 13.58 -7.21
N ASN A 184 -18.10 14.80 -7.76
CA ASN A 184 -18.83 15.12 -9.00
C ASN A 184 -18.18 14.45 -10.21
N ARG A 185 -16.86 14.43 -10.27
CA ARG A 185 -16.12 13.67 -11.30
C ARG A 185 -16.41 12.18 -11.22
N MET A 186 -16.47 11.61 -10.01
CA MET A 186 -16.88 10.21 -9.80
C MET A 186 -18.29 9.95 -10.32
N TYR A 187 -19.24 10.84 -9.99
CA TYR A 187 -20.61 10.74 -10.46
C TYR A 187 -20.68 10.71 -11.99
N SER A 188 -20.09 11.70 -12.66
CA SER A 188 -20.10 11.80 -14.12
C SER A 188 -19.44 10.60 -14.81
N MET A 189 -18.35 10.08 -14.22
CA MET A 189 -17.64 8.91 -14.74
C MET A 189 -18.48 7.63 -14.66
N LEU A 190 -19.16 7.39 -13.53
CA LEU A 190 -20.01 6.22 -13.35
C LEU A 190 -21.31 6.34 -14.13
N ASN A 191 -21.86 7.54 -14.27
CA ASN A 191 -23.10 7.76 -15.03
C ASN A 191 -22.90 7.55 -16.54
N SER A 192 -21.70 7.89 -17.04
CA SER A 192 -21.30 7.67 -18.44
C SER A 192 -20.84 6.25 -18.76
N ALA A 193 -21.00 5.29 -17.83
CA ALA A 193 -20.70 3.89 -18.08
C ALA A 193 -21.75 3.21 -18.98
N ASN A 194 -21.36 2.08 -19.56
CA ASN A 194 -22.24 1.30 -20.43
C ASN A 194 -23.16 0.39 -19.63
N ASP A 195 -22.62 -0.29 -18.62
CA ASP A 195 -23.31 -1.26 -17.77
C ASP A 195 -22.69 -1.28 -16.35
N ILE A 196 -23.26 -2.08 -15.44
CA ILE A 196 -22.74 -2.22 -14.06
C ILE A 196 -21.30 -2.76 -14.03
N PRO A 197 -20.91 -3.79 -14.80
CA PRO A 197 -19.51 -4.22 -14.88
C PRO A 197 -18.55 -3.08 -15.28
N ASP A 198 -18.91 -2.24 -16.24
CA ASP A 198 -18.13 -1.07 -16.64
C ASP A 198 -18.06 -0.02 -15.51
N GLN A 199 -19.15 0.23 -14.78
CA GLN A 199 -19.12 1.06 -13.57
C GLN A 199 -18.14 0.53 -12.52
N MET A 200 -18.16 -0.78 -12.25
CA MET A 200 -17.27 -1.43 -11.27
C MET A 200 -15.79 -1.31 -11.69
N MET A 201 -15.51 -1.49 -12.98
CA MET A 201 -14.15 -1.36 -13.53
C MET A 201 -13.64 0.08 -13.46
N LYS A 202 -14.45 1.06 -13.90
CA LYS A 202 -14.09 2.48 -13.79
C LYS A 202 -13.87 2.91 -12.35
N LEU A 203 -14.70 2.42 -11.42
CA LEU A 203 -14.53 2.65 -9.99
C LEU A 203 -13.19 2.07 -9.50
N PHE A 204 -12.90 0.82 -9.86
CA PHE A 204 -11.66 0.15 -9.51
C PHE A 204 -10.42 0.90 -10.04
N ASP A 205 -10.39 1.25 -11.32
CA ASP A 205 -9.26 1.97 -11.96
C ASP A 205 -9.02 3.35 -11.33
N THR A 206 -10.10 4.00 -10.87
CA THR A 206 -10.03 5.32 -10.23
C THR A 206 -9.52 5.22 -8.79
N LEU A 207 -9.94 4.19 -8.05
CA LEU A 207 -9.65 4.06 -6.64
C LEU A 207 -8.35 3.32 -6.34
N CYS A 208 -7.93 2.38 -7.20
CA CYS A 208 -6.74 1.57 -6.92
C CYS A 208 -5.46 2.42 -6.84
N LEU A 209 -4.49 1.95 -6.06
CA LEU A 209 -3.16 2.57 -6.00
C LEU A 209 -2.55 2.59 -7.40
N ASP A 210 -2.13 3.78 -7.82
CA ASP A 210 -1.41 3.99 -9.07
C ASP A 210 0.09 3.72 -8.90
N GLU A 211 0.81 3.69 -10.01
CA GLU A 211 2.25 3.42 -10.03
C GLU A 211 3.02 4.40 -9.13
N ILE A 212 2.69 5.70 -9.17
CA ILE A 212 3.35 6.72 -8.36
C ILE A 212 3.04 6.51 -6.87
N GLY A 213 1.80 6.20 -6.52
CA GLY A 213 1.38 5.79 -5.18
C GLY A 213 2.21 4.63 -4.63
N ILE A 214 2.46 3.61 -5.44
CA ILE A 214 3.28 2.45 -5.05
C ILE A 214 4.75 2.87 -4.87
N ARG A 215 5.32 3.62 -5.81
CA ARG A 215 6.73 4.05 -5.77
C ARG A 215 7.04 4.88 -4.53
N MET A 216 6.17 5.83 -4.18
CA MET A 216 6.34 6.64 -2.97
C MET A 216 6.35 5.78 -1.71
N ARG A 217 5.47 4.78 -1.61
CA ARG A 217 5.38 3.91 -0.43
C ARG A 217 6.64 3.07 -0.23
N PHE A 218 7.17 2.48 -1.29
CA PHE A 218 8.42 1.73 -1.23
C PHE A 218 9.62 2.65 -0.96
N LEU A 219 9.62 3.88 -1.48
CA LEU A 219 10.67 4.86 -1.19
C LEU A 219 10.64 5.35 0.27
N THR A 220 9.46 5.52 0.86
CA THR A 220 9.27 5.79 2.29
C THR A 220 9.75 4.63 3.16
N ALA A 221 9.42 3.39 2.80
CA ALA A 221 9.97 2.22 3.51
C ALA A 221 11.50 2.14 3.38
N GLN A 222 12.06 2.42 2.20
CA GLN A 222 13.50 2.46 1.99
C GLN A 222 14.19 3.56 2.82
N GLN A 223 13.52 4.69 3.11
CA GLN A 223 14.05 5.71 4.02
C GLN A 223 14.27 5.14 5.43
N ILE A 224 13.30 4.37 5.94
CA ILE A 224 13.39 3.68 7.24
C ILE A 224 14.51 2.62 7.19
N GLN A 225 14.59 1.83 6.12
CA GLN A 225 15.65 0.82 6.02
C GLN A 225 17.05 1.45 6.01
N ARG A 226 17.27 2.50 5.23
CA ARG A 226 18.58 3.17 5.14
C ARG A 226 19.00 3.84 6.43
N SER A 227 18.06 4.38 7.21
CA SER A 227 18.39 4.99 8.49
C SER A 227 18.85 3.97 9.53
N LEU A 228 18.44 2.71 9.40
CA LEU A 228 18.84 1.62 10.28
C LEU A 228 20.13 0.92 9.82
N ALA A 229 20.48 1.00 8.54
CA ALA A 229 21.59 0.25 7.93
C ALA A 229 22.96 0.45 8.61
N GLY A 230 23.19 1.59 9.27
CA GLY A 230 24.44 1.85 10.01
C GLY A 230 24.59 1.00 11.28
N LEU A 231 23.49 0.73 11.98
CA LEU A 231 23.47 -0.11 13.20
C LEU A 231 23.07 -1.55 12.91
N PHE A 232 22.21 -1.74 11.92
CA PHE A 232 21.62 -3.02 11.53
C PHE A 232 21.81 -3.22 10.02
N PRO A 233 22.99 -3.67 9.57
CA PRO A 233 23.29 -3.81 8.14
C PRO A 233 22.35 -4.77 7.40
N ALA A 234 21.79 -5.75 8.11
CA ALA A 234 20.83 -6.72 7.59
C ALA A 234 19.35 -6.32 7.80
N ALA A 235 19.09 -5.08 8.24
CA ALA A 235 17.72 -4.63 8.45
C ALA A 235 16.93 -4.55 7.13
N LYS A 236 15.64 -4.89 7.21
CA LYS A 236 14.67 -4.70 6.14
C LYS A 236 13.44 -3.95 6.65
N ALA A 237 12.97 -3.01 5.85
CA ALA A 237 11.68 -2.36 6.04
C ALA A 237 10.73 -2.79 4.92
N LEU A 238 9.80 -3.70 5.23
CA LEU A 238 8.94 -4.36 4.27
C LEU A 238 7.54 -3.73 4.30
N PRO A 239 7.08 -3.10 3.21
CA PRO A 239 5.68 -2.73 3.08
C PRO A 239 4.78 -3.96 3.14
N TYR A 240 3.71 -3.89 3.93
CA TYR A 240 2.67 -4.90 3.96
C TYR A 240 1.27 -4.26 3.91
N GLY A 241 0.23 -5.07 4.12
CA GLY A 241 -1.15 -4.60 4.16
C GLY A 241 -1.64 -4.10 2.81
N SER A 242 -2.41 -3.01 2.83
CA SER A 242 -3.08 -2.45 1.65
C SER A 242 -2.13 -2.08 0.52
N THR A 243 -0.85 -1.78 0.82
CA THR A 243 0.16 -1.42 -0.17
C THR A 243 0.46 -2.55 -1.15
N VAL A 244 0.44 -3.80 -0.68
CA VAL A 244 0.97 -4.96 -1.44
C VAL A 244 -0.03 -6.10 -1.60
N ASN A 245 -1.16 -6.08 -0.88
CA ASN A 245 -2.16 -7.14 -0.90
C ASN A 245 -3.13 -7.10 -2.10
N SER A 246 -2.90 -6.24 -3.09
CA SER A 246 -3.74 -5.96 -4.28
C SER A 246 -5.04 -5.16 -4.07
N TYR A 247 -5.37 -4.82 -2.81
CA TYR A 247 -6.61 -4.12 -2.43
C TYR A 247 -6.40 -2.69 -1.92
N GLY A 248 -5.21 -2.11 -2.16
CA GLY A 248 -4.90 -0.73 -1.76
C GLY A 248 -5.64 0.30 -2.59
N LYS A 249 -6.32 1.23 -1.92
CA LYS A 249 -6.89 2.42 -2.54
C LYS A 249 -5.95 3.62 -2.42
N ARG A 250 -6.07 4.60 -3.32
CA ARG A 250 -5.38 5.89 -3.20
C ARG A 250 -5.63 6.51 -1.82
N GLY A 251 -4.57 7.01 -1.21
CA GLY A 251 -4.59 7.57 0.13
C GLY A 251 -4.71 6.56 1.29
N CYS A 252 -4.57 5.25 1.06
CA CYS A 252 -4.50 4.28 2.17
C CYS A 252 -3.24 4.47 3.04
N ASP A 253 -3.23 3.89 4.22
CA ASP A 253 -2.05 3.91 5.09
C ASP A 253 -0.93 3.03 4.50
N LEU A 254 0.31 3.33 4.88
CA LEU A 254 1.50 2.52 4.60
C LEU A 254 1.88 1.75 5.86
N ASP A 255 1.57 0.46 5.87
CA ASP A 255 2.04 -0.45 6.92
C ASP A 255 3.46 -0.95 6.59
N ILE A 256 4.40 -0.78 7.51
CA ILE A 256 5.81 -1.17 7.37
C ILE A 256 6.18 -2.14 8.48
N HIS A 257 6.64 -3.33 8.10
CA HIS A 257 7.26 -4.25 9.02
C HIS A 257 8.78 -4.03 9.02
N VAL A 258 9.38 -3.76 10.18
CA VAL A 258 10.83 -3.63 10.33
C VAL A 258 11.38 -4.89 10.95
N GLN A 259 12.22 -5.59 10.18
CA GLN A 259 13.05 -6.69 10.65
C GLN A 259 14.47 -6.15 10.85
N LEU A 260 14.98 -6.18 12.09
CA LEU A 260 16.32 -5.67 12.39
C LEU A 260 17.44 -6.57 11.84
N ASP A 261 17.15 -7.86 11.66
CA ASP A 261 18.08 -8.83 11.09
C ASP A 261 17.33 -9.84 10.20
N HIS A 262 17.52 -9.73 8.88
CA HIS A 262 17.04 -10.69 7.88
C HIS A 262 18.18 -11.64 7.45
N SER A 263 19.32 -11.73 8.14
CA SER A 263 20.25 -12.80 7.80
C SER A 263 19.50 -14.13 7.82
N THR A 264 19.63 -14.93 6.75
CA THR A 264 19.15 -16.30 6.80
C THR A 264 19.90 -16.90 7.97
N VAL A 265 19.17 -17.29 9.01
CA VAL A 265 19.75 -18.14 10.04
C VAL A 265 20.03 -19.43 9.29
N ASP A 266 21.18 -19.52 8.62
CA ASP A 266 21.66 -20.79 8.14
C ASP A 266 21.79 -21.60 9.43
N GLU A 267 20.93 -22.62 9.58
CA GLU A 267 21.02 -23.59 10.67
C GLU A 267 22.43 -24.22 10.70
N ASP A 268 23.20 -24.07 9.62
CA ASP A 268 24.59 -24.47 9.41
C ASP A 268 25.65 -23.38 9.72
N CYS A 269 25.30 -22.25 10.34
CA CYS A 269 26.28 -21.25 10.77
C CYS A 269 27.18 -21.79 11.90
N ASN A 270 28.19 -22.59 11.55
CA ASN A 270 29.23 -23.13 12.45
C ASN A 270 30.27 -22.07 12.91
N GLY A 271 29.90 -20.80 12.91
CA GLY A 271 30.75 -19.71 13.35
C GLY A 271 31.05 -19.83 14.84
N ARG A 272 32.32 -20.11 15.19
CA ARG A 272 32.74 -20.20 16.60
C ARG A 272 32.79 -18.85 17.32
N LEU A 273 32.78 -17.75 16.56
CA LEU A 273 32.76 -16.39 17.07
C LEU A 273 31.34 -15.85 16.97
N VAL A 274 30.72 -15.62 18.13
CA VAL A 274 29.37 -15.07 18.26
C VAL A 274 29.48 -13.62 18.73
N PHE A 275 28.65 -12.73 18.20
CA PHE A 275 28.65 -11.32 18.63
C PHE A 275 28.23 -11.21 20.10
N HIS A 276 28.93 -10.37 20.88
CA HIS A 276 28.46 -9.97 22.20
C HIS A 276 27.21 -9.09 22.04
N ALA A 277 26.04 -9.68 22.28
CA ALA A 277 24.75 -8.99 22.24
C ALA A 277 24.15 -8.82 23.64
N LYS A 278 23.35 -7.76 23.85
CA LYS A 278 22.60 -7.59 25.09
C LYS A 278 21.52 -8.67 25.16
N SER A 279 21.60 -9.54 26.19
CA SER A 279 20.55 -10.52 26.46
C SER A 279 19.24 -9.80 26.79
N THR A 280 18.20 -10.09 26.03
CA THR A 280 16.85 -9.58 26.29
C THR A 280 16.17 -10.51 27.29
N LEU A 281 16.34 -10.27 28.59
CA LEU A 281 15.61 -10.96 29.67
C LEU A 281 14.08 -10.68 29.67
N ALA A 282 13.57 -9.99 28.65
CA ALA A 282 12.19 -9.53 28.57
C ALA A 282 11.40 -10.40 27.60
N THR A 283 10.09 -10.51 27.80
CA THR A 283 9.18 -11.17 26.87
C THR A 283 9.33 -10.58 25.45
N SER A 284 9.02 -11.37 24.42
CA SER A 284 9.05 -10.92 23.02
C SER A 284 8.28 -9.60 22.83
N ARG A 285 7.16 -9.44 23.54
CA ARG A 285 6.36 -8.21 23.58
C ARG A 285 7.11 -7.00 24.15
N ALA A 286 7.76 -7.14 25.30
CA ALA A 286 8.49 -6.02 25.92
C ALA A 286 9.66 -5.58 25.03
N GLN A 287 10.30 -6.52 24.33
CA GLN A 287 11.33 -6.20 23.35
C GLN A 287 10.76 -5.46 22.12
N GLN A 288 9.60 -5.88 21.61
CA GLN A 288 8.88 -5.17 20.54
C GLN A 288 8.54 -3.74 20.95
N GLN A 289 8.00 -3.53 22.16
CA GLN A 289 7.65 -2.21 22.68
C GLN A 289 8.88 -1.28 22.73
N ARG A 290 10.00 -1.75 23.29
CA ARG A 290 11.26 -0.97 23.33
C ARG A 290 11.80 -0.65 21.95
N SER A 291 11.68 -1.60 21.01
CA SER A 291 12.14 -1.39 19.63
C SER A 291 11.30 -0.34 18.92
N VAL A 292 9.97 -0.39 19.07
CA VAL A 292 9.05 0.62 18.52
C VAL A 292 9.26 1.98 19.16
N ASP A 293 9.53 2.03 20.47
CA ASP A 293 9.83 3.27 21.20
C ASP A 293 11.09 3.96 20.66
N LEU A 294 12.19 3.20 20.51
CA LEU A 294 13.45 3.68 19.94
C LEU A 294 13.29 4.13 18.48
N LEU A 295 12.59 3.35 17.66
CA LEU A 295 12.28 3.74 16.28
C LEU A 295 11.47 5.03 16.24
N GLY A 296 10.57 5.23 17.20
CA GLY A 296 9.80 6.46 17.31
C GLY A 296 10.67 7.69 17.52
N ASP A 297 11.70 7.60 18.38
CA ASP A 297 12.64 8.71 18.58
C ASP A 297 13.51 8.95 17.34
N LEU A 298 13.98 7.88 16.69
CA LEU A 298 14.73 7.99 15.44
C LEU A 298 13.90 8.69 14.35
N VAL A 299 12.64 8.29 14.17
CA VAL A 299 11.73 8.87 13.18
C VAL A 299 11.39 10.32 13.52
N GLN A 300 11.06 10.61 14.78
CA GLN A 300 10.65 11.94 15.25
C GLN A 300 11.78 12.97 15.24
N LEU A 301 13.01 12.55 15.59
CA LEU A 301 14.12 13.47 15.83
C LEU A 301 15.06 13.57 14.64
N LEU A 302 15.21 12.51 13.84
CA LEU A 302 16.28 12.44 12.85
C LEU A 302 15.77 12.43 11.40
N LEU A 303 14.62 11.84 11.09
CA LEU A 303 14.21 11.63 9.70
C LEU A 303 13.48 12.83 9.10
N PRO A 304 13.82 13.26 7.87
CA PRO A 304 13.15 14.38 7.23
C PRO A 304 11.72 14.01 6.81
N GLY A 305 10.80 14.96 7.01
CA GLY A 305 9.40 14.88 6.60
C GLY A 305 8.50 14.05 7.53
N CYS A 306 9.04 13.51 8.62
CA CYS A 306 8.30 12.69 9.58
C CYS A 306 7.64 13.54 10.67
N ASN A 307 6.33 13.78 10.55
CA ASN A 307 5.55 14.56 11.51
C ASN A 307 4.44 13.74 12.19
N HIS A 308 3.82 14.31 13.23
CA HIS A 308 2.73 13.68 13.99
C HIS A 308 3.06 12.27 14.52
N VAL A 309 4.28 12.06 15.01
CA VAL A 309 4.72 10.75 15.48
C VAL A 309 3.99 10.39 16.78
N ARG A 310 3.41 9.18 16.82
CA ARG A 310 2.66 8.63 17.94
C ARG A 310 3.09 7.19 18.20
N LYS A 311 3.58 6.95 19.41
CA LYS A 311 4.00 5.63 19.89
C LYS A 311 2.81 4.93 20.57
N ILE A 312 2.24 3.90 19.94
CA ILE A 312 1.08 3.15 20.45
C ILE A 312 1.57 1.81 21.00
N LEU A 313 2.22 1.87 22.17
CA LEU A 313 2.96 0.72 22.72
C LEU A 313 2.06 -0.33 23.40
N ASN A 314 0.88 0.07 23.89
CA ASN A 314 0.00 -0.79 24.68
C ASN A 314 -1.04 -1.56 23.86
N ALA A 315 -1.12 -1.33 22.54
CA ALA A 315 -1.99 -2.10 21.66
C ALA A 315 -1.56 -3.57 21.57
N ARG A 316 -2.45 -4.45 21.08
CA ARG A 316 -2.14 -5.88 20.88
C ARG A 316 -0.84 -6.05 20.09
N VAL A 317 -0.68 -5.28 19.02
CA VAL A 317 0.55 -5.13 18.24
C VAL A 317 1.08 -3.72 18.55
N PRO A 318 2.22 -3.56 19.21
CA PRO A 318 2.85 -2.26 19.39
C PRO A 318 3.19 -1.65 18.02
N ILE A 319 2.73 -0.43 17.77
CA ILE A 319 2.95 0.27 16.50
C ILE A 319 3.43 1.71 16.71
N LEU A 320 4.19 2.21 15.76
CA LEU A 320 4.55 3.61 15.62
C LEU A 320 3.76 4.20 14.45
N ARG A 321 2.91 5.19 14.73
CA ARG A 321 2.17 5.91 13.69
C ARG A 321 2.82 7.27 13.42
N TYR A 322 2.98 7.66 12.16
CA TYR A 322 3.46 8.99 11.78
C TYR A 322 2.99 9.37 10.37
N LYS A 323 3.09 10.65 10.03
CA LYS A 323 2.83 11.16 8.68
C LYS A 323 4.14 11.50 7.99
N GLN A 324 4.40 10.89 6.83
CA GLN A 324 5.48 11.30 5.93
C GLN A 324 4.95 12.41 5.01
N GLU A 325 5.26 13.66 5.35
CA GLU A 325 4.74 14.83 4.64
C GLU A 325 5.24 14.93 3.20
N LEU A 326 6.46 14.47 2.92
CA LEU A 326 7.07 14.59 1.59
C LEU A 326 6.40 13.66 0.57
N THR A 327 5.80 12.55 1.01
CA THR A 327 4.99 11.65 0.19
C THR A 327 3.49 11.74 0.48
N GLY A 328 3.07 12.61 1.41
CA GLY A 328 1.68 12.73 1.84
C GLY A 328 1.06 11.44 2.38
N THR A 329 1.85 10.56 3.00
CA THR A 329 1.43 9.21 3.38
C THR A 329 1.38 9.03 4.91
N GLU A 330 0.25 8.55 5.43
CA GLU A 330 0.15 8.05 6.82
C GLU A 330 0.83 6.68 6.91
N CYS A 331 1.67 6.49 7.91
CA CYS A 331 2.55 5.33 8.03
C CYS A 331 2.43 4.68 9.41
N ASP A 332 2.33 3.35 9.44
CA ASP A 332 2.35 2.54 10.65
C ASP A 332 3.55 1.58 10.61
N ILE A 333 4.48 1.69 11.56
CA ILE A 333 5.64 0.80 11.68
C ILE A 333 5.40 -0.21 12.80
N SER A 334 5.63 -1.49 12.52
CA SER A 334 5.65 -2.56 13.52
C SER A 334 6.96 -3.35 13.46
N VAL A 335 7.43 -3.80 14.62
CA VAL A 335 8.60 -4.72 14.76
C VAL A 335 8.11 -6.11 15.17
N THR A 336 6.86 -6.45 14.81
CA THR A 336 6.19 -7.68 15.26
C THR A 336 6.51 -8.89 14.40
N ASN A 337 5.73 -9.96 14.48
CA ASN A 337 5.98 -11.14 13.65
C ASN A 337 5.64 -10.89 12.17
N MET A 338 6.21 -11.69 11.28
CA MET A 338 5.98 -11.59 9.82
C MET A 338 4.56 -12.04 9.40
N SER A 339 3.67 -12.37 10.34
CA SER A 339 2.31 -12.87 10.04
C SER A 339 1.52 -11.87 9.19
N GLY A 340 1.66 -10.57 9.44
CA GLY A 340 1.03 -9.51 8.65
C GLY A 340 1.53 -9.47 7.20
N VAL A 341 2.82 -9.78 6.99
CA VAL A 341 3.41 -9.87 5.65
C VAL A 341 2.85 -11.08 4.91
N TYR A 342 2.82 -12.27 5.54
CA TYR A 342 2.25 -13.47 4.91
C TYR A 342 0.73 -13.40 4.72
N MET A 343 0.00 -12.71 5.59
CA MET A 343 -1.41 -12.42 5.36
C MET A 343 -1.60 -11.55 4.11
N SER A 344 -0.70 -10.58 3.91
CA SER A 344 -0.72 -9.74 2.71
C SER A 344 -0.37 -10.53 1.46
N GLU A 345 0.55 -11.49 1.55
CA GLU A 345 0.87 -12.44 0.48
C GLU A 345 -0.32 -13.34 0.13
N LEU A 346 -1.02 -13.90 1.12
CA LEU A 346 -2.22 -14.70 0.90
C LEU A 346 -3.32 -13.90 0.18
N LEU A 347 -3.56 -12.67 0.65
CA LEU A 347 -4.52 -11.76 0.04
C LEU A 347 -4.10 -11.35 -1.38
N TYR A 348 -2.81 -11.13 -1.63
CA TYR A 348 -2.27 -10.89 -2.97
C TYR A 348 -2.56 -12.08 -3.90
N ILE A 349 -2.31 -13.30 -3.44
CA ILE A 349 -2.59 -14.53 -4.21
C ILE A 349 -4.07 -14.58 -4.59
N TYR A 350 -4.98 -14.36 -3.63
CA TYR A 350 -6.42 -14.36 -3.93
C TYR A 350 -6.84 -13.22 -4.86
N GLY A 351 -6.24 -12.04 -4.75
CA GLY A 351 -6.51 -10.91 -5.63
C GLY A 351 -6.03 -11.11 -7.07
N SER A 352 -4.96 -11.88 -7.25
CA SER A 352 -4.41 -12.26 -8.55
C SER A 352 -5.00 -13.54 -9.12
N PHE A 353 -5.79 -14.28 -8.34
CA PHE A 353 -6.35 -15.58 -8.75
C PHE A 353 -7.45 -15.45 -9.81
N ASP A 354 -8.28 -14.41 -9.75
CA ASP A 354 -9.29 -14.13 -10.77
C ASP A 354 -9.48 -12.62 -10.91
N TRP A 355 -9.52 -12.13 -12.16
CA TRP A 355 -9.62 -10.70 -12.47
C TRP A 355 -10.85 -10.02 -11.86
N ARG A 356 -11.92 -10.77 -11.55
CA ARG A 356 -13.17 -10.27 -10.96
C ARG A 356 -13.04 -9.95 -9.47
N VAL A 357 -12.04 -10.52 -8.80
CA VAL A 357 -11.87 -10.39 -7.34
C VAL A 357 -11.66 -8.94 -6.95
N ARG A 358 -10.70 -8.25 -7.57
CA ARG A 358 -10.32 -6.89 -7.18
C ARG A 358 -11.45 -5.89 -7.44
N PRO A 359 -12.09 -5.83 -8.64
CA PRO A 359 -13.23 -4.93 -8.85
C PRO A 359 -14.37 -5.17 -7.86
N LEU A 360 -14.72 -6.44 -7.58
CA LEU A 360 -15.78 -6.75 -6.62
C LEU A 360 -15.44 -6.28 -5.20
N VAL A 361 -14.21 -6.53 -4.73
CA VAL A 361 -13.75 -6.06 -3.41
C VAL A 361 -13.83 -4.54 -3.30
N PHE A 362 -13.38 -3.82 -4.33
CA PHE A 362 -13.44 -2.35 -4.33
C PHE A 362 -14.87 -1.81 -4.34
N THR A 363 -15.75 -2.40 -5.14
CA THR A 363 -17.18 -2.02 -5.18
C THR A 363 -17.85 -2.25 -3.83
N ILE A 364 -17.66 -3.42 -3.22
CA ILE A 364 -18.26 -3.73 -1.90
C ILE A 364 -17.70 -2.84 -0.80
N ARG A 365 -16.38 -2.56 -0.79
CA ARG A 365 -15.79 -1.63 0.18
C ARG A 365 -16.32 -0.21 0.01
N PHE A 366 -16.50 0.25 -1.22
CA PHE A 366 -17.06 1.57 -1.49
C PHE A 366 -18.55 1.66 -1.11
N TRP A 367 -19.33 0.62 -1.37
CA TRP A 367 -20.71 0.50 -0.90
C TRP A 367 -20.79 0.55 0.63
N ALA A 368 -20.01 -0.28 1.32
CA ALA A 368 -20.02 -0.33 2.78
C ALA A 368 -19.61 0.99 3.42
N GLN A 369 -18.63 1.69 2.83
CA GLN A 369 -18.29 3.06 3.23
C GLN A 369 -19.45 4.03 2.97
N SER A 370 -20.13 3.91 1.83
CA SER A 370 -21.23 4.81 1.44
C SER A 370 -22.45 4.67 2.36
N MET A 371 -22.70 3.48 2.90
CA MET A 371 -23.78 3.16 3.84
C MET A 371 -23.36 3.30 5.33
N ASN A 372 -22.17 3.81 5.60
CA ASN A 372 -21.62 3.96 6.96
C ASN A 372 -21.59 2.62 7.74
N LEU A 373 -21.19 1.53 7.08
CA LEU A 373 -20.95 0.23 7.71
C LEU A 373 -19.50 0.10 8.19
N THR A 374 -18.59 0.89 7.62
CA THR A 374 -17.17 0.96 8.01
C THR A 374 -16.84 2.33 8.57
N SER A 375 -15.88 2.40 9.49
CA SER A 375 -15.35 3.67 10.03
C SER A 375 -13.82 3.73 9.90
N THR A 376 -13.28 4.95 9.84
CA THR A 376 -11.83 5.21 9.94
C THR A 376 -11.33 5.16 11.38
N SER A 377 -12.24 5.28 12.35
CA SER A 377 -11.94 5.17 13.77
C SER A 377 -12.21 3.74 14.26
N PRO A 378 -11.40 3.22 15.21
CA PRO A 378 -11.70 1.94 15.87
C PRO A 378 -13.08 1.96 16.53
N GLY A 379 -13.79 0.83 16.47
CA GLY A 379 -15.10 0.69 17.11
C GLY A 379 -15.84 -0.57 16.68
N ALA A 380 -17.18 -0.52 16.77
CA ALA A 380 -18.04 -1.67 16.53
C ALA A 380 -18.28 -2.00 15.04
N TRP A 381 -17.81 -1.15 14.13
CA TRP A 381 -18.01 -1.31 12.68
C TRP A 381 -17.21 -2.47 12.09
N ILE A 382 -17.69 -3.01 10.97
CA ILE A 382 -16.89 -3.98 10.21
C ILE A 382 -15.64 -3.30 9.64
N THR A 383 -14.49 -3.97 9.75
CA THR A 383 -13.24 -3.45 9.19
C THR A 383 -13.15 -3.75 7.69
N ASN A 384 -12.35 -2.95 6.95
CA ASN A 384 -12.07 -3.23 5.54
C ASN A 384 -11.44 -4.61 5.32
N PHE A 385 -10.64 -5.09 6.28
CA PHE A 385 -10.05 -6.43 6.24
C PHE A 385 -11.13 -7.51 6.36
N SER A 386 -11.99 -7.43 7.39
CA SER A 386 -13.11 -8.36 7.60
C SER A 386 -14.06 -8.37 6.39
N LEU A 387 -14.39 -7.20 5.83
CA LEU A 387 -15.24 -7.09 4.64
C LEU A 387 -14.59 -7.73 3.40
N THR A 388 -13.27 -7.59 3.24
CA THR A 388 -12.53 -8.27 2.16
C THR A 388 -12.63 -9.78 2.32
N LEU A 389 -12.48 -10.31 3.54
CA LEU A 389 -12.65 -11.75 3.80
C LEU A 389 -14.05 -12.25 3.47
N LEU A 390 -15.10 -11.46 3.73
CA LEU A 390 -16.47 -11.81 3.31
C LEU A 390 -16.58 -11.96 1.79
N VAL A 391 -15.99 -11.03 1.03
CA VAL A 391 -16.00 -11.12 -0.45
C VAL A 391 -15.24 -12.36 -0.93
N LEU A 392 -14.05 -12.61 -0.37
CA LEU A 392 -13.25 -13.79 -0.74
C LEU A 392 -13.97 -15.10 -0.44
N PHE A 393 -14.60 -15.20 0.73
CA PHE A 393 -15.36 -16.39 1.10
C PHE A 393 -16.58 -16.59 0.19
N PHE A 394 -17.30 -15.52 -0.17
CA PHE A 394 -18.38 -15.60 -1.14
C PHE A 394 -17.88 -16.16 -2.48
N LEU A 395 -16.73 -15.68 -2.97
CA LEU A 395 -16.13 -16.17 -4.21
C LEU A 395 -15.66 -17.63 -4.12
N GLN A 396 -15.32 -18.13 -2.92
CA GLN A 396 -15.12 -19.56 -2.70
C GLN A 396 -16.43 -20.35 -2.87
N GLN A 397 -17.57 -19.81 -2.41
CA GLN A 397 -18.88 -20.45 -2.62
C GLN A 397 -19.30 -20.48 -4.09
N GLN A 398 -18.82 -19.52 -4.89
CA GLN A 398 -19.03 -19.49 -6.35
C GLN A 398 -18.06 -20.38 -7.13
N ASN A 399 -17.19 -21.13 -6.43
CA ASN A 399 -16.10 -21.93 -7.01
C ASN A 399 -15.17 -21.09 -7.93
N ILE A 400 -14.96 -19.81 -7.58
CA ILE A 400 -14.02 -18.91 -8.27
C ILE A 400 -12.66 -18.94 -7.57
N LEU A 401 -12.66 -19.04 -6.24
CA LEU A 401 -11.44 -19.11 -5.43
C LEU A 401 -11.30 -20.46 -4.73
N PRO A 402 -10.07 -21.00 -4.59
CA PRO A 402 -9.83 -22.21 -3.82
C PRO A 402 -9.88 -21.95 -2.31
N PRO A 403 -10.28 -22.95 -1.50
CA PRO A 403 -10.05 -22.91 -0.06
C PRO A 403 -8.54 -22.90 0.24
N LEU A 404 -8.12 -22.21 1.30
CA LEU A 404 -6.69 -22.13 1.68
C LEU A 404 -6.11 -23.52 2.00
N THR A 405 -6.92 -24.45 2.51
CA THR A 405 -6.52 -25.87 2.66
C THR A 405 -6.06 -26.52 1.35
N ARG A 406 -6.58 -26.10 0.19
CA ARG A 406 -6.10 -26.56 -1.12
C ARG A 406 -4.72 -25.99 -1.43
N LEU A 407 -4.47 -24.73 -1.09
CA LEU A 407 -3.15 -24.10 -1.28
C LEU A 407 -2.11 -24.73 -0.35
N TYR A 408 -2.46 -25.07 0.89
CA TYR A 408 -1.57 -25.83 1.80
C TYR A 408 -1.20 -27.21 1.23
N LYS A 409 -2.16 -27.94 0.67
CA LYS A 409 -1.92 -29.26 0.08
C LYS A 409 -1.02 -29.22 -1.16
N LEU A 410 -1.01 -28.11 -1.88
CA LEU A 410 -0.23 -27.92 -3.10
C LEU A 410 1.11 -27.21 -2.85
N ALA A 411 1.38 -26.78 -1.62
CA ALA A 411 2.61 -26.09 -1.28
C ALA A 411 3.84 -26.97 -1.57
N ARG A 412 4.82 -26.38 -2.25
CA ARG A 412 6.07 -27.03 -2.63
C ARG A 412 7.08 -26.98 -1.47
N PRO A 413 8.17 -27.76 -1.49
CA PRO A 413 9.22 -27.68 -0.47
C PRO A 413 9.73 -26.26 -0.19
N GLU A 414 9.89 -25.44 -1.23
CA GLU A 414 10.30 -24.03 -1.18
C GLU A 414 9.22 -23.09 -0.62
N ASP A 415 7.95 -23.51 -0.61
CA ASP A 415 6.86 -22.71 -0.04
C ASP A 415 6.74 -22.91 1.48
N LYS A 416 7.45 -23.89 2.07
CA LYS A 416 7.41 -24.18 3.51
C LYS A 416 7.90 -22.99 4.32
N CYS A 417 7.06 -22.51 5.22
CA CYS A 417 7.32 -21.36 6.06
C CYS A 417 6.54 -21.47 7.37
N LEU A 418 7.24 -21.52 8.49
CA LEU A 418 6.67 -21.48 9.84
C LEU A 418 7.26 -20.27 10.56
N VAL A 419 6.41 -19.31 10.94
CA VAL A 419 6.85 -18.12 11.67
C VAL A 419 6.07 -17.99 12.96
N ASP A 420 6.76 -17.99 14.10
CA ASP A 420 6.17 -17.85 15.43
C ASP A 420 4.99 -18.81 15.66
N ASN A 421 5.16 -20.08 15.27
CA ASN A 421 4.14 -21.15 15.31
C ASN A 421 2.93 -20.93 14.39
N VAL A 422 2.99 -19.97 13.48
CA VAL A 422 1.98 -19.75 12.43
C VAL A 422 2.42 -20.44 11.14
N ASN A 423 1.60 -21.37 10.64
CA ASN A 423 1.87 -22.08 9.39
C ASN A 423 1.54 -21.20 8.18
N CYS A 424 2.59 -20.67 7.56
CA CYS A 424 2.53 -19.85 6.34
C CYS A 424 2.94 -20.65 5.08
N SER A 425 2.85 -21.98 5.13
CA SER A 425 3.30 -22.89 4.06
C SER A 425 2.25 -23.12 2.97
N PHE A 426 1.74 -22.07 2.33
CA PHE A 426 0.77 -22.18 1.23
C PHE A 426 1.42 -21.97 -0.15
N LEU A 427 0.85 -22.57 -1.20
CA LEU A 427 1.33 -22.45 -2.59
C LEU A 427 1.52 -20.98 -3.01
N ARG A 428 2.75 -20.61 -3.40
CA ARG A 428 3.09 -19.24 -3.84
C ARG A 428 2.93 -19.02 -5.35
N ASP A 429 3.19 -20.04 -6.16
CA ASP A 429 2.95 -20.01 -7.61
C ASP A 429 1.61 -20.63 -7.97
N ILE A 430 0.62 -19.78 -8.27
CA ILE A 430 -0.72 -20.24 -8.64
C ILE A 430 -0.93 -20.38 -10.15
N SER A 431 0.09 -20.14 -10.98
CA SER A 431 -0.06 -20.03 -12.44
C SER A 431 -0.74 -21.25 -13.07
N GLU A 432 -0.38 -22.46 -12.61
CA GLU A 432 -0.97 -23.71 -13.11
C GLU A 432 -2.34 -24.00 -12.49
N LEU A 433 -2.52 -23.66 -11.21
CA LEU A 433 -3.79 -23.86 -10.51
C LEU A 433 -4.88 -22.97 -11.11
N GLN A 434 -4.57 -21.70 -11.36
CA GLN A 434 -5.49 -20.69 -11.90
C GLN A 434 -6.10 -21.11 -13.24
N LYS A 435 -5.30 -21.65 -14.17
CA LYS A 435 -5.75 -22.03 -15.53
C LYS A 435 -6.88 -23.06 -15.52
N ASN A 436 -6.89 -23.95 -14.53
CA ASN A 436 -7.76 -25.13 -14.51
C ASN A 436 -8.75 -25.15 -13.33
N PHE A 437 -8.82 -24.07 -12.53
CA PHE A 437 -9.61 -24.10 -11.30
C PHE A 437 -11.10 -23.88 -11.52
N SER A 438 -11.49 -22.76 -12.14
CA SER A 438 -12.89 -22.34 -12.23
C SER A 438 -13.41 -22.35 -13.66
N SER A 439 -14.58 -22.94 -13.85
CA SER A 439 -15.39 -22.81 -15.08
C SER A 439 -16.47 -21.73 -14.95
N ASN A 440 -16.50 -20.96 -13.85
CA ASN A 440 -17.53 -19.97 -13.58
C ASN A 440 -17.43 -18.78 -14.54
N LYS A 441 -18.49 -18.56 -15.34
CA LYS A 441 -18.60 -17.49 -16.35
C LYS A 441 -19.44 -16.28 -15.92
N SER A 442 -19.85 -16.20 -14.64
CA SER A 442 -20.63 -15.06 -14.14
C SER A 442 -19.85 -13.75 -14.29
N ASP A 443 -20.49 -12.74 -14.87
CA ASP A 443 -19.93 -11.39 -14.91
C ASP A 443 -19.94 -10.71 -13.52
N LEU A 444 -19.36 -9.52 -13.45
CA LEU A 444 -19.28 -8.75 -12.21
C LEU A 444 -20.65 -8.36 -11.64
N SER A 445 -21.67 -8.12 -12.47
CA SER A 445 -23.02 -7.75 -12.02
C SER A 445 -23.68 -8.92 -11.30
N LYS A 446 -23.62 -10.12 -11.89
CA LYS A 446 -24.13 -11.35 -11.28
C LYS A 446 -23.44 -11.66 -9.96
N LEU A 447 -22.12 -11.45 -9.88
CA LEU A 447 -21.36 -11.65 -8.64
C LEU A 447 -21.72 -10.62 -7.56
N LEU A 448 -21.95 -9.36 -7.95
CA LEU A 448 -22.39 -8.31 -7.03
C LEU A 448 -23.77 -8.64 -6.44
N ILE A 449 -24.74 -9.00 -7.28
CA ILE A 449 -26.07 -9.42 -6.83
C ILE A 449 -25.96 -10.68 -5.94
N GLY A 450 -25.17 -11.67 -6.38
CA GLY A 450 -24.96 -12.91 -5.64
C GLY A 450 -24.35 -12.69 -4.26
N PHE A 451 -23.45 -11.70 -4.10
CA PHE A 451 -22.87 -11.35 -2.80
C PHE A 451 -23.94 -10.90 -1.81
N PHE A 452 -24.79 -9.96 -2.20
CA PHE A 452 -25.85 -9.46 -1.33
C PHE A 452 -26.91 -10.54 -1.06
N GLU A 453 -27.23 -11.38 -2.05
CA GLU A 453 -28.18 -12.48 -1.90
C GLU A 453 -27.66 -13.53 -0.92
N TYR A 454 -26.36 -13.84 -0.99
CA TYR A 454 -25.72 -14.80 -0.10
C TYR A 454 -25.75 -14.31 1.34
N TYR A 455 -25.30 -13.08 1.60
CA TYR A 455 -25.19 -12.56 2.96
C TYR A 455 -26.49 -12.06 3.58
N SER A 456 -27.51 -11.73 2.78
CA SER A 456 -28.86 -11.49 3.34
C SER A 456 -29.51 -12.76 3.93
N ARG A 457 -29.08 -13.95 3.46
CA ARG A 457 -29.60 -15.25 3.92
C ARG A 457 -28.64 -16.06 4.78
N PHE A 458 -27.40 -15.60 4.95
CA PHE A 458 -26.38 -16.34 5.69
C PHE A 458 -26.77 -16.43 7.17
N ASP A 459 -26.70 -17.64 7.73
CA ASP A 459 -26.98 -17.88 9.15
C ASP A 459 -25.79 -17.46 10.02
N PHE A 460 -25.70 -16.16 10.27
CA PHE A 460 -24.72 -15.60 11.18
C PHE A 460 -24.96 -15.99 12.63
N ASN A 461 -26.06 -16.62 13.03
CA ASN A 461 -26.25 -17.01 14.43
C ASN A 461 -25.44 -18.27 14.75
N ASN A 462 -25.52 -19.28 13.89
CA ASN A 462 -24.91 -20.58 14.16
C ASN A 462 -23.58 -20.81 13.43
N HIS A 463 -23.29 -20.05 12.37
CA HIS A 463 -22.13 -20.31 11.51
C HIS A 463 -21.06 -19.21 11.56
N ALA A 464 -19.81 -19.65 11.64
CA ALA A 464 -18.60 -18.88 11.36
C ALA A 464 -18.14 -19.08 9.91
N ILE A 465 -17.34 -18.13 9.45
CA ILE A 465 -16.82 -18.09 8.09
C ILE A 465 -15.32 -18.41 8.13
N SER A 466 -14.90 -19.42 7.36
CA SER A 466 -13.50 -19.88 7.28
C SER A 466 -13.03 -19.98 5.83
N LEU A 467 -12.08 -19.13 5.45
CA LEU A 467 -11.40 -19.22 4.15
C LEU A 467 -10.50 -20.45 4.05
N GLY A 468 -10.04 -20.97 5.20
CA GLY A 468 -9.29 -22.22 5.33
C GLY A 468 -10.04 -23.38 4.70
N ILE A 469 -11.25 -23.62 5.21
CA ILE A 469 -12.10 -24.74 4.80
C ILE A 469 -12.89 -24.37 3.53
N GLY A 470 -13.20 -23.09 3.32
CA GLY A 470 -14.01 -22.61 2.20
C GLY A 470 -15.49 -22.96 2.33
N LYS A 471 -15.95 -23.28 3.55
CA LYS A 471 -17.36 -23.56 3.87
C LYS A 471 -17.73 -22.91 5.22
N PRO A 472 -19.02 -22.69 5.48
CA PRO A 472 -19.50 -22.28 6.80
C PRO A 472 -19.15 -23.38 7.82
N ILE A 473 -18.74 -22.99 9.03
CA ILE A 473 -18.45 -23.92 10.12
C ILE A 473 -19.28 -23.56 11.35
N PRO A 474 -19.66 -24.50 12.22
CA PRO A 474 -20.38 -24.19 13.46
C PRO A 474 -19.57 -23.25 14.36
N LYS A 475 -20.23 -22.28 14.99
CA LYS A 475 -19.59 -21.41 15.99
C LYS A 475 -19.31 -22.17 17.28
N GLN A 476 -18.10 -21.99 17.81
CA GLN A 476 -17.72 -22.50 19.14
C GLN A 476 -18.06 -21.51 20.26
N GLU A 477 -18.13 -20.22 19.94
CA GLU A 477 -18.40 -19.13 20.88
C GLU A 477 -19.38 -18.14 20.27
N PHE A 478 -20.17 -17.49 21.13
CA PHE A 478 -21.06 -16.41 20.69
C PHE A 478 -20.25 -15.18 20.29
N SER A 479 -20.52 -14.68 19.08
CA SER A 479 -20.08 -13.39 18.57
C SER A 479 -21.04 -13.02 17.45
N ALA A 480 -21.34 -11.73 17.23
CA ALA A 480 -22.26 -11.34 16.16
C ALA A 480 -21.75 -11.86 14.80
N LEU A 481 -20.57 -11.41 14.38
CA LEU A 481 -19.88 -11.89 13.18
C LEU A 481 -18.62 -12.68 13.58
N HIS A 482 -18.50 -13.91 13.07
CA HIS A 482 -17.33 -14.75 13.30
C HIS A 482 -16.59 -15.04 12.00
N LEU A 483 -15.49 -14.31 11.77
CA LEU A 483 -14.57 -14.52 10.65
C LEU A 483 -13.27 -15.09 11.18
N VAL A 484 -12.98 -16.34 10.86
CA VAL A 484 -11.74 -17.01 11.28
C VAL A 484 -10.56 -16.36 10.56
N ASN A 485 -9.53 -15.96 11.30
CA ASN A 485 -8.27 -15.49 10.73
C ASN A 485 -7.65 -16.64 9.90
N PRO A 486 -7.37 -16.44 8.59
CA PRO A 486 -6.88 -17.51 7.73
C PRO A 486 -5.57 -18.18 8.18
N LEU A 487 -4.66 -17.43 8.81
CA LEU A 487 -3.34 -17.93 9.22
C LEU A 487 -3.31 -18.28 10.72
N GLU A 488 -3.97 -17.48 11.56
CA GLU A 488 -4.06 -17.68 13.01
C GLU A 488 -5.47 -18.16 13.39
N THR A 489 -5.80 -19.41 13.06
CA THR A 489 -7.19 -19.93 13.07
C THR A 489 -7.92 -19.88 14.41
N HIS A 490 -7.23 -19.61 15.51
CA HIS A 490 -7.81 -19.42 16.84
C HIS A 490 -8.38 -18.00 17.05
N LEU A 491 -8.18 -17.07 16.10
CA LEU A 491 -8.61 -15.68 16.20
C LEU A 491 -9.85 -15.41 15.34
N ASN A 492 -10.79 -14.65 15.89
CA ASN A 492 -11.89 -14.03 15.17
C ASN A 492 -11.53 -12.58 14.79
N VAL A 493 -11.40 -12.29 13.49
CA VAL A 493 -11.01 -10.97 12.98
C VAL A 493 -12.16 -9.95 12.97
N SER A 494 -13.36 -10.38 13.33
CA SER A 494 -14.55 -9.53 13.47
C SER A 494 -15.11 -9.53 14.89
N LYS A 495 -14.28 -9.85 15.89
CA LYS A 495 -14.68 -9.83 17.32
C LYS A 495 -15.19 -8.46 17.78
N ASN A 496 -14.74 -7.38 17.13
CA ASN A 496 -15.20 -6.02 17.42
C ASN A 496 -16.63 -5.73 16.92
N VAL A 497 -17.16 -6.52 15.97
CA VAL A 497 -18.45 -6.24 15.33
C VAL A 497 -19.60 -6.52 16.29
N SER A 498 -20.43 -5.52 16.54
CA SER A 498 -21.62 -5.65 17.38
C SER A 498 -22.78 -6.31 16.63
N LEU A 499 -23.79 -6.79 17.37
CA LEU A 499 -25.01 -7.35 16.77
C LEU A 499 -25.77 -6.28 15.97
N GLN A 500 -25.82 -5.05 16.48
CA GLN A 500 -26.47 -3.92 15.80
C GLN A 500 -25.83 -3.62 14.45
N GLU A 501 -24.49 -3.58 14.39
CA GLU A 501 -23.77 -3.34 13.13
C GLU A 501 -23.94 -4.51 12.16
N LEU A 502 -24.03 -5.75 12.65
CA LEU A 502 -24.33 -6.91 11.80
C LEU A 502 -25.75 -6.87 11.21
N GLU A 503 -26.76 -6.53 12.01
CA GLU A 503 -28.13 -6.40 11.50
C GLU A 503 -28.21 -5.30 10.45
N LYS A 504 -27.53 -4.17 10.67
CA LYS A 504 -27.41 -3.11 9.67
C LYS A 504 -26.77 -3.62 8.37
N ILE A 505 -25.72 -4.44 8.44
CA ILE A 505 -25.12 -5.06 7.23
C ILE A 505 -26.14 -5.92 6.49
N LYS A 506 -26.95 -6.71 7.21
CA LYS A 506 -27.98 -7.58 6.61
C LYS A 506 -29.08 -6.76 5.93
N GLU A 507 -29.59 -5.73 6.60
CA GLU A 507 -30.59 -4.81 6.07
C GLU A 507 -30.08 -4.12 4.79
N GLU A 508 -28.86 -3.59 4.82
CA GLU A 508 -28.25 -2.94 3.66
C GLU A 508 -28.00 -3.93 2.50
N CYS A 509 -27.72 -5.21 2.76
CA CYS A 509 -27.67 -6.23 1.70
C CYS A 509 -29.05 -6.42 1.06
N VAL A 510 -30.13 -6.46 1.85
CA VAL A 510 -31.50 -6.58 1.32
C VAL A 510 -31.88 -5.36 0.49
N HIS A 511 -31.58 -4.14 0.97
CA HIS A 511 -31.80 -2.90 0.23
C HIS A 511 -31.04 -2.89 -1.10
N ALA A 512 -29.75 -3.25 -1.08
CA ALA A 512 -28.94 -3.36 -2.28
C ALA A 512 -29.53 -4.33 -3.32
N LEU A 513 -30.06 -5.48 -2.89
CA LEU A 513 -30.73 -6.43 -3.78
C LEU A 513 -31.99 -5.87 -4.40
N LEU A 514 -32.82 -5.18 -3.63
CA LEU A 514 -34.05 -4.58 -4.13
C LEU A 514 -33.73 -3.56 -5.23
N TYR A 515 -32.72 -2.71 -5.01
CA TYR A 515 -32.29 -1.74 -6.02
C TYR A 515 -31.74 -2.40 -7.29
N LEU A 516 -30.82 -3.36 -7.15
CA LEU A 516 -30.21 -4.01 -8.32
C LEU A 516 -31.20 -4.88 -9.10
N LYS A 517 -32.24 -5.42 -8.44
CA LYS A 517 -33.32 -6.18 -9.11
C LYS A 517 -34.36 -5.28 -9.76
N ALA A 518 -34.66 -4.12 -9.16
CA ALA A 518 -35.54 -3.12 -9.76
C ALA A 518 -34.92 -2.53 -11.04
N ASP A 519 -33.62 -2.21 -11.02
CA ASP A 519 -32.89 -1.68 -12.18
C ASP A 519 -32.76 -2.68 -13.36
N ASN A 520 -32.95 -3.99 -13.12
CA ASN A 520 -33.00 -4.99 -14.20
C ASN A 520 -34.30 -4.90 -15.04
N HIS A 521 -35.33 -4.18 -14.56
CA HIS A 521 -36.51 -3.86 -15.35
C HIS A 521 -36.30 -2.50 -16.03
N VAL A 522 -35.83 -2.55 -17.28
CA VAL A 522 -35.96 -1.54 -18.34
C VAL A 522 -36.27 -0.12 -17.83
N TYR A 523 -35.23 0.65 -17.56
CA TYR A 523 -35.30 2.09 -17.79
C TYR A 523 -34.43 2.39 -19.01
N GLU A 524 -35.09 2.70 -20.12
CA GLU A 524 -34.46 3.46 -21.20
C GLU A 524 -33.82 4.69 -20.55
N LYS A 525 -32.56 4.98 -20.93
CA LYS A 525 -31.81 6.13 -20.41
C LYS A 525 -32.55 7.42 -20.73
N GLU A 526 -33.50 7.83 -19.89
CA GLU A 526 -33.98 9.20 -19.89
C GLU A 526 -32.85 10.09 -19.34
N ASN A 527 -32.58 11.20 -20.03
CA ASN A 527 -31.46 12.09 -19.72
C ASN A 527 -31.57 12.63 -18.29
N GLY A 528 -30.82 12.04 -17.34
CA GLY A 528 -30.66 12.58 -15.98
C GLY A 528 -30.80 11.57 -14.84
N ASP A 529 -31.27 10.35 -15.09
CA ASP A 529 -31.58 9.40 -14.01
C ASP A 529 -30.37 8.62 -13.47
N VAL A 530 -30.42 8.37 -12.16
CA VAL A 530 -29.39 7.67 -11.37
C VAL A 530 -29.62 6.17 -11.51
N TRP A 531 -28.59 5.40 -11.91
CA TRP A 531 -28.72 3.96 -12.16
C TRP A 531 -27.51 3.14 -11.67
N GLY A 532 -27.72 1.84 -11.44
CA GLY A 532 -26.66 0.89 -11.12
C GLY A 532 -25.93 1.22 -9.81
N LEU A 533 -24.60 1.29 -9.85
CA LEU A 533 -23.79 1.59 -8.67
C LEU A 533 -24.07 2.98 -8.07
N LEU A 534 -24.49 3.96 -8.86
CA LEU A 534 -24.78 5.30 -8.34
C LEU A 534 -25.98 5.30 -7.39
N HIS A 535 -26.96 4.45 -7.66
CA HIS A 535 -28.10 4.25 -6.77
C HIS A 535 -27.66 3.49 -5.51
N LEU A 536 -26.87 2.43 -5.69
CA LEU A 536 -26.29 1.63 -4.60
C LEU A 536 -25.44 2.46 -3.62
N PHE A 537 -24.76 3.51 -4.10
CA PHE A 537 -23.92 4.39 -3.27
C PHE A 537 -24.68 5.60 -2.70
N ASN A 538 -25.97 5.74 -3.02
CA ASN A 538 -26.85 6.82 -2.60
C ASN A 538 -26.30 8.23 -2.98
N PHE A 539 -25.79 8.38 -4.21
CA PHE A 539 -25.28 9.68 -4.70
C PHE A 539 -26.39 10.74 -4.86
N SER A 540 -27.64 10.32 -5.09
CA SER A 540 -28.79 11.21 -5.28
C SER A 540 -29.14 12.05 -4.02
N SER A 541 -29.03 11.47 -2.82
CA SER A 541 -29.28 12.21 -1.57
C SER A 541 -28.14 13.18 -1.23
N LYS A 542 -26.89 12.81 -1.55
CA LYS A 542 -25.69 13.61 -1.24
C LYS A 542 -25.57 14.87 -2.12
N THR A 543 -26.00 14.82 -3.38
CA THR A 543 -25.99 15.99 -4.28
C THR A 543 -27.10 17.00 -3.95
N LYS A 544 -28.25 16.54 -3.42
CA LYS A 544 -29.32 17.43 -2.93
C LYS A 544 -28.90 18.23 -1.69
N HIS A 545 -28.15 17.63 -0.76
CA HIS A 545 -27.59 18.34 0.40
C HIS A 545 -26.48 19.33 0.05
N SER A 546 -25.68 19.06 -0.99
CA SER A 546 -24.71 20.03 -1.52
C SER A 546 -25.39 21.29 -2.09
N ARG A 547 -26.56 21.14 -2.73
CA ARG A 547 -27.36 22.27 -3.22
C ARG A 547 -28.14 23.00 -2.11
N SER A 548 -28.59 22.33 -1.06
CA SER A 548 -29.32 22.99 0.05
C SER A 548 -28.41 23.79 0.98
N ASN A 549 -27.12 23.43 1.11
CA ASN A 549 -26.18 24.15 1.97
C ASN A 549 -25.65 25.49 1.38
N ARG A 550 -26.15 25.93 0.21
CA ARG A 550 -25.91 27.30 -0.29
C ARG A 550 -26.93 28.33 0.18
N ARG A 551 -27.93 27.93 0.96
CA ARG A 551 -28.85 28.85 1.63
C ARG A 551 -29.13 28.30 3.01
N HIS A 552 -28.34 28.71 4.00
CA HIS A 552 -28.69 28.99 5.40
C HIS A 552 -27.36 29.20 6.15
N ASN A 553 -26.80 30.41 6.04
CA ASN A 553 -25.81 30.89 6.99
C ASN A 553 -26.55 31.18 8.31
N ASN A 554 -26.77 30.14 9.13
CA ASN A 554 -26.99 30.38 10.54
C ASN A 554 -25.62 30.64 11.17
N ARG A 555 -25.34 31.94 11.36
CA ARG A 555 -24.26 32.46 12.20
C ARG A 555 -24.37 31.81 13.57
N LEU A 556 -23.55 30.80 13.84
CA LEU A 556 -23.26 30.35 15.20
C LEU A 556 -22.28 31.37 15.77
N ILE A 557 -22.79 32.24 16.63
CA ILE A 557 -22.00 33.18 17.43
C ILE A 557 -21.15 32.33 18.40
N ALA A 558 -19.83 32.49 18.34
CA ALA A 558 -18.93 31.86 19.29
C ALA A 558 -19.09 32.55 20.66
N VAL A 559 -19.17 31.76 21.73
CA VAL A 559 -19.31 32.23 23.13
C VAL A 559 -18.10 33.07 23.60
N THR A 560 -17.04 33.19 22.79
CA THR A 560 -15.90 34.08 23.01
C THR A 560 -16.20 35.55 22.71
N ASP A 561 -17.31 35.86 22.01
CA ASP A 561 -17.68 37.22 21.61
C ASP A 561 -18.64 37.90 22.62
N ILE A 562 -18.89 37.27 23.77
CA ILE A 562 -19.85 37.76 24.81
C ILE A 562 -19.15 38.44 26.01
N PHE A 563 -17.81 38.45 26.09
CA PHE A 563 -17.08 38.98 27.26
C PHE A 563 -15.95 39.96 26.94
N LYS A 564 -16.16 40.94 26.04
CA LYS A 564 -15.15 41.97 25.74
C LYS A 564 -15.63 43.43 25.67
N GLU A 565 -16.74 43.76 26.32
CA GLU A 565 -17.10 45.16 26.58
C GLU A 565 -17.59 45.30 28.02
N GLU A 566 -16.65 45.50 28.95
CA GLU A 566 -16.80 46.30 30.17
C GLU A 566 -15.47 46.27 30.91
N ILE A 567 -14.66 47.31 30.69
CA ILE A 567 -13.73 48.01 31.58
C ILE A 567 -12.78 48.82 30.67
N ASN A 568 -12.81 50.13 30.90
CA ASN A 568 -12.12 51.23 30.22
C ASN A 568 -10.67 50.97 29.78
#